data_AF-S9VY90-F1
#
_entry.id   AF-S9VY90-F1
#
_cell.length_a   1.000
_cell.length_b   1.000
_cell.length_c   1.000
_cell.angle_alpha   90.00
_cell.angle_beta   90.00
_cell.angle_gamma   90.00
#
_symmetry.space_group_name_H-M   'P 1'
#
loop_
_entity.id
_entity.type
_entity.pdbx_description
1 polymer ?
#
loop_
_entity_poly.entity_id
_entity_poly.type
_entity_poly.pdbx_seq_one_letter_code
_entity_poly.pdbx_strand_id
1 'polypeptide(L)'
;MVDNGIDDEIVESLNKVLGIVVNARKAVGAIDKMDLPVELNNSPLSMLDSIGEMIHQYTTKLSIAARPPITKDALEKYSSDMSNMVSPLIATLQVYSKEKYGKIVHERLKIHVERILLGIECLLRSVSPKPLAHVTEAWKTRGRLITTGMLWESCEKLQKLGREGALGYVLEEWENIVSMLDDAVSDMEAWKEGESSNWDSFGSESEEEEEKEEEKGNATIESRTQEQAEFAKRLLQQLNACKILFLSIKKHRLPKTASYSYLDGLYENMKRTSEAIDEVVGQVQEDSDNIEDELDLFACSAKELAQTCISEFDSDSFTPWYIKWLENWDQSWK
;
A
#
# COMPACT_ATOMS: atom_id res chain seq x y z
N MET A 1 -21.51 32.39 -31.49
CA MET A 1 -20.06 32.20 -31.68
C MET A 1 -19.51 31.83 -30.31
N VAL A 2 -19.18 30.56 -30.10
CA VAL A 2 -18.53 30.11 -28.86
C VAL A 2 -17.10 30.64 -28.92
N ASP A 3 -16.66 31.30 -27.87
CA ASP A 3 -15.36 31.97 -27.79
C ASP A 3 -14.22 30.95 -27.70
N ASN A 4 -13.88 30.37 -28.84
CA ASN A 4 -12.85 29.32 -28.95
C ASN A 4 -11.45 29.81 -28.53
N GLY A 5 -11.22 31.13 -28.49
CA GLY A 5 -9.92 31.73 -28.16
C GLY A 5 -9.57 31.59 -26.67
N ILE A 6 -10.54 31.78 -25.77
CA ILE A 6 -10.32 31.60 -24.33
C ILE A 6 -9.96 30.15 -24.00
N ASP A 7 -10.61 29.19 -24.63
CA ASP A 7 -10.31 27.77 -24.42
C ASP A 7 -8.91 27.41 -24.93
N ASP A 8 -8.46 27.99 -26.05
CA ASP A 8 -7.12 27.75 -26.59
C ASP A 8 -6.02 28.32 -25.67
N GLU A 9 -6.24 29.51 -25.11
CA GLU A 9 -5.32 30.11 -24.14
C GLU A 9 -5.23 29.29 -22.84
N ILE A 10 -6.38 28.81 -22.33
CA ILE A 10 -6.44 27.91 -21.18
C ILE A 10 -5.62 26.63 -21.46
N VAL A 11 -5.83 26.02 -22.62
CA VAL A 11 -5.14 24.79 -23.03
C VAL A 11 -3.63 25.01 -23.14
N GLU A 12 -3.19 26.14 -23.68
CA GLU A 12 -1.77 26.49 -23.74
C GLU A 12 -1.15 26.59 -22.34
N SER A 13 -1.84 27.26 -21.41
CA SER A 13 -1.38 27.41 -20.03
C SER A 13 -1.29 26.07 -19.30
N LEU A 14 -2.33 25.23 -19.39
CA LEU A 14 -2.34 23.90 -18.79
C LEU A 14 -1.27 22.97 -19.38
N ASN A 15 -0.99 23.07 -20.69
CA ASN A 15 0.08 22.29 -21.32
C ASN A 15 1.48 22.65 -20.79
N LYS A 16 1.73 23.92 -20.45
CA LYS A 16 3.00 24.34 -19.82
C LYS A 16 3.20 23.64 -18.47
N VAL A 17 2.17 23.67 -17.63
CA VAL A 17 2.18 23.00 -16.32
C VAL A 17 2.30 21.48 -16.49
N LEU A 18 1.51 20.91 -17.39
CA LEU A 18 1.52 19.47 -17.68
C LEU A 18 2.92 18.99 -18.09
N GLY A 19 3.63 19.76 -18.93
CA GLY A 19 5.00 19.44 -19.33
C GLY A 19 5.96 19.34 -18.16
N ILE A 20 5.87 20.26 -17.18
CA ILE A 20 6.69 20.24 -15.96
C ILE A 20 6.39 18.98 -15.15
N VAL A 21 5.11 18.68 -14.91
CA VAL A 21 4.68 17.52 -14.12
C VAL A 21 5.07 16.19 -14.78
N VAL A 22 4.86 16.05 -16.09
CA VAL A 22 5.20 14.84 -16.85
C VAL A 22 6.72 14.62 -16.86
N ASN A 23 7.51 15.68 -17.05
CA ASN A 23 8.96 15.58 -17.03
C ASN A 23 9.47 15.19 -15.63
N ALA A 24 8.92 15.80 -14.58
CA ALA A 24 9.23 15.43 -13.20
C ALA A 24 8.90 13.96 -12.92
N ARG A 25 7.69 13.50 -13.32
CA ARG A 25 7.25 12.11 -13.15
C ARG A 25 8.19 11.11 -13.83
N LYS A 26 8.61 11.39 -15.06
CA LYS A 26 9.60 10.57 -15.79
C LYS A 26 10.97 10.55 -15.10
N ALA A 27 11.33 11.65 -14.43
CA ALA A 27 12.60 11.78 -13.74
C ALA A 27 12.62 11.14 -12.34
N VAL A 28 11.46 10.82 -11.72
CA VAL A 28 11.41 10.32 -10.33
C VAL A 28 12.31 9.10 -10.09
N GLY A 29 12.42 8.21 -11.08
CA GLY A 29 13.29 7.03 -11.00
C GLY A 29 14.79 7.32 -10.99
N ALA A 30 15.22 8.53 -11.39
CA ALA A 30 16.60 8.92 -11.61
C ALA A 30 17.06 10.09 -10.72
N ILE A 31 16.34 10.36 -9.62
CA ILE A 31 16.67 11.46 -8.71
C ILE A 31 17.86 11.08 -7.83
N ASP A 32 18.91 11.91 -7.88
CA ASP A 32 20.07 11.81 -6.99
C ASP A 32 19.80 12.38 -5.60
N LYS A 33 20.48 11.85 -4.58
CA LYS A 33 20.42 12.34 -3.21
C LYS A 33 21.02 13.75 -3.07
N MET A 34 20.51 14.51 -2.11
CA MET A 34 21.01 15.83 -1.72
C MET A 34 21.17 15.89 -0.20
N ASP A 35 22.35 16.27 0.26
CA ASP A 35 22.61 16.49 1.68
C ASP A 35 22.10 17.87 2.10
N LEU A 36 21.21 17.89 3.11
CA LEU A 36 20.76 19.15 3.69
C LEU A 36 21.86 19.79 4.56
N PRO A 37 21.97 21.13 4.56
CA PRO A 37 22.69 21.86 5.60
C PRO A 37 22.20 21.47 6.99
N VAL A 38 23.12 21.34 7.95
CA VAL A 38 22.84 20.89 9.34
C VAL A 38 21.76 21.75 10.02
N GLU A 39 21.65 23.03 9.63
CA GLU A 39 20.67 24.01 10.13
C GLU A 39 19.22 23.72 9.71
N LEU A 40 19.02 22.94 8.64
CA LEU A 40 17.70 22.54 8.13
C LEU A 40 17.27 21.15 8.65
N ASN A 41 18.00 20.57 9.59
CA ASN A 41 17.76 19.23 10.13
C ASN A 41 16.64 19.16 11.21
N ASN A 42 15.83 20.21 11.36
CA ASN A 42 14.60 20.17 12.15
C ASN A 42 13.66 19.14 11.50
N SER A 43 13.16 18.17 12.28
CA SER A 43 12.42 16.96 11.84
C SER A 43 11.85 17.08 10.42
N PRO A 44 12.60 16.64 9.40
CA PRO A 44 12.24 16.96 8.02
C PRO A 44 10.87 16.39 7.67
N LEU A 45 10.45 15.28 8.30
CA LEU A 45 9.18 14.60 8.03
C LEU A 45 7.95 15.53 8.14
N SER A 46 7.99 16.57 8.96
CA SER A 46 6.90 17.56 9.02
C SER A 46 6.75 18.37 7.72
N MET A 47 7.80 18.46 6.90
CA MET A 47 7.74 19.05 5.56
C MET A 47 6.82 18.25 4.64
N LEU A 48 6.76 16.91 4.78
CA LEU A 48 5.85 16.08 3.99
C LEU A 48 4.39 16.42 4.29
N ASP A 49 4.08 16.64 5.57
CA ASP A 49 2.75 17.05 6.03
C ASP A 49 2.34 18.39 5.42
N SER A 50 3.21 19.41 5.51
CA SER A 50 2.95 20.72 4.92
C SER A 50 2.83 20.69 3.39
N ILE A 51 3.68 19.92 2.70
CA ILE A 51 3.60 19.76 1.24
C ILE A 51 2.29 19.09 0.84
N GLY A 52 1.93 17.99 1.52
CA GLY A 52 0.68 17.28 1.27
C GLY A 52 -0.54 18.17 1.51
N GLU A 53 -0.55 18.97 2.58
CA GLU A 53 -1.63 19.92 2.86
C GLU A 53 -1.77 20.99 1.77
N MET A 54 -0.67 21.61 1.35
CA MET A 54 -0.69 22.62 0.28
C MET A 54 -1.25 22.05 -1.03
N ILE A 55 -0.77 20.87 -1.45
CA ILE A 55 -1.26 20.21 -2.67
C ILE A 55 -2.74 19.85 -2.54
N HIS A 56 -3.17 19.34 -1.38
CA HIS A 56 -4.57 19.05 -1.11
C HIS A 56 -5.46 20.31 -1.24
N GLN A 57 -5.04 21.44 -0.66
CA GLN A 57 -5.76 22.71 -0.76
C GLN A 57 -5.84 23.23 -2.21
N TYR A 58 -4.73 23.19 -2.94
CA TYR A 58 -4.68 23.62 -4.34
C TYR A 58 -5.49 22.67 -5.26
N THR A 59 -5.53 21.38 -4.95
CA THR A 59 -6.37 20.39 -5.66
C THR A 59 -7.84 20.79 -5.60
N THR A 60 -8.31 21.14 -4.41
CA THR A 60 -9.68 21.64 -4.19
C THR A 60 -9.93 22.94 -4.95
N LYS A 61 -9.02 23.91 -4.85
CA LYS A 61 -9.13 25.20 -5.54
C LYS A 61 -9.20 25.03 -7.06
N LEU A 62 -8.33 24.19 -7.64
CA LEU A 62 -8.28 23.91 -9.07
C LEU A 62 -9.56 23.18 -9.55
N SER A 63 -10.00 22.17 -8.80
CA SER A 63 -11.21 21.40 -9.12
C SER A 63 -12.48 22.27 -9.07
N ILE A 64 -12.55 23.21 -8.13
CA ILE A 64 -13.65 24.19 -8.03
C ILE A 64 -13.57 25.23 -9.16
N ALA A 65 -12.38 25.76 -9.47
CA ALA A 65 -12.19 26.75 -10.54
C ALA A 65 -12.58 26.22 -11.94
N ALA A 66 -12.52 24.90 -12.12
CA ALA A 66 -12.93 24.23 -13.35
C ALA A 66 -14.44 24.00 -13.46
N ARG A 67 -15.26 24.45 -12.50
CA ARG A 67 -16.72 24.39 -12.60
C ARG A 67 -17.23 25.50 -13.52
N PRO A 68 -18.23 25.23 -14.39
CA PRO A 68 -18.84 26.27 -15.20
C PRO A 68 -19.50 27.38 -14.36
N PRO A 69 -19.36 28.66 -14.76
CA PRO A 69 -18.52 29.15 -15.86
C PRO A 69 -17.03 29.10 -15.50
N ILE A 70 -16.21 28.53 -16.39
CA ILE A 70 -14.77 28.41 -16.17
C ILE A 70 -14.16 29.81 -16.18
N THR A 71 -13.41 30.14 -15.13
CA THR A 71 -12.67 31.41 -15.05
C THR A 71 -11.20 31.14 -15.37
N LYS A 72 -10.73 31.61 -16.53
CA LYS A 72 -9.34 31.43 -17.00
C LYS A 72 -8.32 31.79 -15.91
N ASP A 73 -8.41 33.01 -15.35
CA ASP A 73 -7.46 33.50 -14.34
C ASP A 73 -7.34 32.58 -13.12
N ALA A 74 -8.47 32.01 -12.66
CA ALA A 74 -8.48 31.10 -11.53
C ALA A 74 -7.82 29.76 -11.89
N LEU A 75 -8.09 29.25 -13.09
CA LEU A 75 -7.51 27.99 -13.57
C LEU A 75 -6.01 28.11 -13.80
N GLU A 76 -5.55 29.20 -14.41
CA GLU A 76 -4.14 29.51 -14.61
C GLU A 76 -3.41 29.69 -13.27
N LYS A 77 -4.00 30.43 -12.34
CA LYS A 77 -3.44 30.62 -11.01
C LYS A 77 -3.25 29.28 -10.29
N TYR A 78 -4.30 28.47 -10.18
CA TYR A 78 -4.22 27.24 -9.38
C TYR A 78 -3.44 26.11 -10.06
N SER A 79 -3.38 26.09 -11.40
CA SER A 79 -2.46 25.20 -12.12
C SER A 79 -0.99 25.64 -11.99
N SER A 80 -0.72 26.94 -11.94
CA SER A 80 0.61 27.46 -11.61
C SER A 80 1.01 27.15 -10.17
N ASP A 81 0.10 27.34 -9.20
CA ASP A 81 0.31 26.96 -7.80
C ASP A 81 0.65 25.46 -7.67
N MET A 82 -0.03 24.59 -8.43
CA MET A 82 0.29 23.15 -8.55
C MET A 82 1.71 22.92 -9.10
N SER A 83 2.08 23.63 -10.17
CA SER A 83 3.43 23.54 -10.76
C SER A 83 4.52 23.89 -9.75
N ASN A 84 4.27 24.91 -8.92
CA ASN A 84 5.24 25.36 -7.92
C ASN A 84 5.48 24.32 -6.82
N MET A 85 4.56 23.37 -6.63
CA MET A 85 4.72 22.25 -5.69
C MET A 85 5.54 21.08 -6.24
N VAL A 86 5.80 21.04 -7.55
CA VAL A 86 6.64 19.99 -8.16
C VAL A 86 8.06 20.02 -7.60
N SER A 87 8.69 21.19 -7.52
CA SER A 87 10.06 21.30 -7.01
C SER A 87 10.19 20.89 -5.54
N PRO A 88 9.33 21.37 -4.61
CA PRO A 88 9.28 20.85 -3.24
C PRO A 88 9.10 19.33 -3.16
N LEU A 89 8.22 18.73 -3.95
CA LEU A 89 8.03 17.28 -3.98
C LEU A 89 9.33 16.55 -4.38
N ILE A 90 9.98 17.00 -5.46
CA ILE A 90 11.25 16.41 -5.89
C ILE A 90 12.33 16.57 -4.82
N ALA A 91 12.42 17.75 -4.21
CA ALA A 91 13.38 18.00 -3.14
C ALA A 91 13.21 17.03 -1.95
N THR A 92 11.98 16.62 -1.63
CA THR A 92 11.79 15.58 -0.58
C THR A 92 12.55 14.31 -0.94
N LEU A 93 12.43 13.78 -2.16
CA LEU A 93 13.14 12.56 -2.56
C LEU A 93 14.66 12.68 -2.49
N GLN A 94 15.19 13.88 -2.72
CA GLN A 94 16.62 14.14 -2.59
C GLN A 94 17.06 14.13 -1.13
N VAL A 95 16.24 14.66 -0.23
CA VAL A 95 16.52 14.81 1.20
C VAL A 95 16.35 13.50 1.97
N TYR A 96 15.30 12.72 1.68
CA TYR A 96 15.01 11.47 2.39
C TYR A 96 15.75 10.30 1.76
N SER A 97 17.06 10.23 1.99
CA SER A 97 17.88 9.13 1.51
C SER A 97 17.63 7.83 2.29
N LYS A 98 17.83 6.70 1.61
CA LYS A 98 17.69 5.35 2.20
C LYS A 98 18.62 5.17 3.40
N GLU A 99 19.82 5.74 3.33
CA GLU A 99 20.85 5.60 4.36
C GLU A 99 20.49 6.33 5.66
N LYS A 100 19.75 7.44 5.58
CA LYS A 100 19.42 8.26 6.74
C LYS A 100 18.07 7.91 7.35
N TYR A 101 17.07 7.56 6.53
CA TYR A 101 15.68 7.37 6.97
C TYR A 101 15.14 5.96 6.76
N GLY A 102 15.98 5.02 6.32
CA GLY A 102 15.58 3.66 6.00
C GLY A 102 15.00 3.53 4.60
N LYS A 103 15.02 2.28 4.12
CA LYS A 103 14.52 1.88 2.81
C LYS A 103 13.01 2.04 2.72
N ILE A 104 12.26 1.66 3.77
CA ILE A 104 10.80 1.75 3.81
C ILE A 104 10.33 3.17 3.52
N VAL A 105 10.84 4.15 4.26
CA VAL A 105 10.41 5.55 4.16
C VAL A 105 10.71 6.09 2.76
N HIS A 106 11.90 5.83 2.25
CA HIS A 106 12.31 6.30 0.93
C HIS A 106 11.46 5.70 -0.19
N GLU A 107 11.26 4.38 -0.19
CA GLU A 107 10.47 3.71 -1.23
C GLU A 107 9.00 4.13 -1.18
N ARG A 108 8.46 4.31 0.04
CA ARG A 108 7.08 4.79 0.23
C ARG A 108 6.92 6.23 -0.22
N LEU A 109 7.84 7.11 0.14
CA LEU A 109 7.86 8.50 -0.30
C LEU A 109 7.91 8.56 -1.84
N LYS A 110 8.77 7.76 -2.48
CA LYS A 110 8.85 7.67 -3.93
C LYS A 110 7.50 7.31 -4.55
N ILE A 111 6.84 6.27 -4.04
CA ILE A 111 5.51 5.86 -4.50
C ILE A 111 4.50 7.01 -4.33
N HIS A 112 4.50 7.71 -3.19
CA HIS A 112 3.58 8.82 -2.95
C HIS A 112 3.85 10.02 -3.86
N VAL A 113 5.11 10.39 -4.08
CA VAL A 113 5.48 11.47 -5.01
C VAL A 113 5.08 11.11 -6.44
N GLU A 114 5.32 9.88 -6.91
CA GLU A 114 4.87 9.42 -8.23
C GLU A 114 3.35 9.49 -8.37
N ARG A 115 2.62 9.01 -7.36
CA ARG A 115 1.14 9.04 -7.34
C ARG A 115 0.59 10.46 -7.30
N ILE A 116 1.20 11.37 -6.55
CA ILE A 116 0.82 12.79 -6.52
C ILE A 116 1.06 13.42 -7.88
N LEU A 117 2.24 13.28 -8.48
CA LEU A 117 2.54 13.83 -9.81
C LEU A 117 1.58 13.27 -10.87
N LEU A 118 1.26 11.98 -10.78
CA LEU A 118 0.24 11.37 -11.63
C LEU A 118 -1.15 11.96 -11.39
N GLY A 119 -1.54 12.16 -10.13
CA GLY A 119 -2.81 12.77 -9.77
C GLY A 119 -2.94 14.21 -10.25
N ILE A 120 -1.87 15.00 -10.17
CA ILE A 120 -1.79 16.36 -10.73
C ILE A 120 -1.98 16.31 -12.25
N GLU A 121 -1.25 15.43 -12.95
CA GLU A 121 -1.42 15.22 -14.39
C GLU A 121 -2.88 14.86 -14.75
N CYS A 122 -3.49 13.91 -14.02
CA CYS A 122 -4.89 13.51 -14.22
C CYS A 122 -5.85 14.68 -14.02
N LEU A 123 -5.64 15.45 -12.95
CA LEU A 123 -6.50 16.58 -12.62
C LEU A 123 -6.42 17.66 -13.70
N LEU A 124 -5.20 18.06 -14.11
CA LEU A 124 -4.99 19.06 -15.18
C LEU A 124 -5.70 18.66 -16.48
N ARG A 125 -5.63 17.38 -16.85
CA ARG A 125 -6.37 16.86 -18.02
C ARG A 125 -7.88 16.93 -17.82
N SER A 126 -8.38 16.59 -16.63
CA SER A 126 -9.81 16.57 -16.34
C SER A 126 -10.46 17.95 -16.22
N VAL A 127 -9.67 19.00 -15.95
CA VAL A 127 -10.15 20.38 -15.85
C VAL A 127 -10.02 21.17 -17.15
N SER A 128 -9.31 20.62 -18.14
CA SER A 128 -9.10 21.28 -19.43
C SER A 128 -10.37 21.25 -20.28
N PRO A 129 -10.75 22.36 -20.95
CA PRO A 129 -11.91 22.40 -21.85
C PRO A 129 -11.67 21.60 -23.14
N LYS A 130 -10.40 21.41 -23.54
CA LYS A 130 -10.00 20.61 -24.71
C LYS A 130 -8.89 19.60 -24.34
N PRO A 131 -8.66 18.55 -25.13
CA PRO A 131 -7.57 17.62 -24.89
C PRO A 131 -6.20 18.32 -24.79
N LEU A 132 -5.44 17.96 -23.76
CA LEU A 132 -4.04 18.41 -23.59
C LEU A 132 -3.07 17.49 -24.35
N ALA A 133 -1.85 17.97 -24.58
CA ALA A 133 -0.78 17.21 -25.23
C ALA A 133 -0.38 15.94 -24.44
N HIS A 134 0.51 15.12 -25.00
CA HIS A 134 0.97 13.84 -24.40
C HIS A 134 -0.16 12.80 -24.19
N VAL A 135 -1.13 12.71 -25.10
CA VAL A 135 -2.22 11.72 -25.01
C VAL A 135 -1.65 10.31 -25.21
N THR A 136 -1.91 9.43 -24.24
CA THR A 136 -1.81 7.97 -24.45
C THR A 136 -3.22 7.38 -24.27
N GLU A 137 -3.57 6.34 -25.04
CA GLU A 137 -4.94 5.79 -25.11
C GLU A 137 -5.53 5.33 -23.75
N ALA A 138 -4.67 5.10 -22.75
CA ALA A 138 -5.08 4.70 -21.40
C ALA A 138 -5.83 5.79 -20.60
N TRP A 139 -5.85 7.04 -21.07
CA TRP A 139 -6.28 8.20 -20.27
C TRP A 139 -7.56 8.85 -20.77
N LYS A 140 -8.52 8.08 -21.31
CA LYS A 140 -9.89 8.57 -21.57
C LYS A 140 -10.53 9.01 -20.25
N THR A 141 -10.33 10.30 -19.96
CA THR A 141 -10.94 11.18 -18.97
C THR A 141 -11.72 10.48 -17.86
N ARG A 142 -11.02 10.06 -16.80
CA ARG A 142 -11.66 9.94 -15.47
C ARG A 142 -12.24 11.31 -15.11
N GLY A 143 -13.49 11.34 -14.66
CA GLY A 143 -14.17 12.60 -14.36
C GLY A 143 -13.43 13.42 -13.30
N ARG A 144 -13.55 14.75 -13.36
CA ARG A 144 -12.86 15.69 -12.45
C ARG A 144 -12.98 15.33 -10.98
N LEU A 145 -14.14 14.83 -10.53
CA LEU A 145 -14.33 14.45 -9.12
C LEU A 145 -13.49 13.22 -8.74
N ILE A 146 -13.36 12.25 -9.65
CA ILE A 146 -12.55 11.05 -9.44
C ILE A 146 -11.07 11.44 -9.34
N THR A 147 -10.58 12.26 -10.28
CA THR A 147 -9.18 12.71 -10.27
C THR A 147 -8.85 13.58 -9.06
N THR A 148 -9.83 14.40 -8.60
CA THR A 148 -9.73 15.16 -7.35
C THR A 148 -9.57 14.22 -6.15
N GLY A 149 -10.45 13.22 -6.00
CA GLY A 149 -10.41 12.27 -4.89
C GLY A 149 -9.13 11.44 -4.86
N MET A 150 -8.67 10.95 -6.02
CA MET A 150 -7.40 10.23 -6.13
C MET A 150 -6.20 11.06 -5.65
N LEU A 151 -6.16 12.35 -6.00
CA LEU A 151 -5.08 13.25 -5.59
C LEU A 151 -5.20 13.60 -4.10
N TRP A 152 -6.41 13.77 -3.55
CA TRP A 152 -6.63 13.93 -2.11
C TRP A 152 -6.06 12.75 -1.32
N GLU A 153 -6.47 11.53 -1.66
CA GLU A 153 -5.99 10.32 -0.99
C GLU A 153 -4.46 10.21 -1.05
N SER A 154 -3.86 10.57 -2.20
CA SER A 154 -2.40 10.58 -2.35
C SER A 154 -1.72 11.62 -1.44
N CYS A 155 -2.34 12.78 -1.25
CA CYS A 155 -1.85 13.81 -0.32
C CYS A 155 -1.98 13.35 1.14
N GLU A 156 -3.11 12.75 1.51
CA GLU A 156 -3.34 12.22 2.87
C GLU A 156 -2.32 11.14 3.23
N LYS A 157 -1.98 10.25 2.28
CA LYS A 157 -0.93 9.24 2.47
C LYS A 157 0.46 9.87 2.66
N LEU A 158 0.80 10.90 1.89
CA LEU A 158 2.05 11.64 2.06
C LEU A 158 2.12 12.32 3.45
N GLN A 159 1.03 12.95 3.86
CA GLN A 159 0.92 13.58 5.17
C GLN A 159 1.05 12.55 6.31
N LYS A 160 0.38 11.41 6.19
CA LYS A 160 0.46 10.31 7.15
C LYS A 160 1.90 9.82 7.31
N LEU A 161 2.62 9.62 6.19
CA LEU A 161 4.04 9.29 6.23
C LEU A 161 4.87 10.36 6.96
N GLY A 162 4.55 11.65 6.78
CA GLY A 162 5.19 12.75 7.48
C GLY A 162 4.93 12.78 8.99
N ARG A 163 3.71 12.42 9.42
CA ARG A 163 3.32 12.43 10.84
C ARG A 163 3.77 11.19 11.60
N GLU A 164 3.68 10.03 10.97
CA GLU A 164 3.84 8.74 11.65
C GLU A 164 5.18 8.06 11.32
N GLY A 165 5.85 8.47 10.23
CA GLY A 165 7.16 7.97 9.82
C GLY A 165 7.16 6.47 9.51
N ALA A 166 8.37 5.87 9.57
CA ALA A 166 8.55 4.44 9.32
C ALA A 166 7.72 3.56 10.25
N LEU A 167 7.73 3.86 11.55
CA LEU A 167 7.06 3.04 12.54
C LEU A 167 5.54 3.00 12.34
N GLY A 168 4.91 4.15 12.09
CA GLY A 168 3.46 4.18 11.83
C GLY A 168 3.08 3.39 10.59
N TYR A 169 3.89 3.52 9.53
CA TYR A 169 3.70 2.72 8.32
C TYR A 169 3.85 1.22 8.59
N VAL A 170 4.89 0.81 9.31
CA VAL A 170 5.09 -0.60 9.68
C VAL A 170 3.92 -1.10 10.52
N LEU A 171 3.42 -0.31 11.48
CA LEU A 171 2.28 -0.67 12.33
C LEU A 171 0.98 -0.86 11.53
N GLU A 172 0.70 0.02 10.57
CA GLU A 172 -0.47 -0.11 9.69
C GLU A 172 -0.42 -1.41 8.88
N GLU A 173 0.73 -1.71 8.27
CA GLU A 173 0.91 -2.94 7.51
C GLU A 173 0.88 -4.18 8.42
N TRP A 174 1.40 -4.06 9.64
CA TRP A 174 1.32 -5.11 10.65
C TRP A 174 -0.13 -5.45 10.99
N GLU A 175 -0.98 -4.43 11.13
CA GLU A 175 -2.41 -4.61 11.41
C GLU A 175 -3.13 -5.30 10.25
N ASN A 176 -2.81 -4.92 9.01
CA ASN A 176 -3.37 -5.57 7.82
C ASN A 176 -2.99 -7.05 7.75
N ILE A 177 -1.74 -7.40 8.07
CA ILE A 177 -1.28 -8.80 8.06
C ILE A 177 -1.89 -9.60 9.21
N VAL A 178 -2.06 -9.00 10.40
CA VAL A 178 -2.77 -9.67 11.50
C VAL A 178 -4.23 -9.95 11.11
N SER A 179 -4.90 -9.01 10.42
CA SER A 179 -6.25 -9.25 9.89
C SER A 179 -6.25 -10.38 8.85
N MET A 180 -5.32 -10.35 7.90
CA MET A 180 -5.18 -11.42 6.90
C MET A 180 -4.92 -12.79 7.56
N LEU A 181 -4.14 -12.84 8.65
CA LEU A 181 -3.94 -14.07 9.42
C LEU A 181 -5.21 -14.56 10.11
N ASP A 182 -6.04 -13.64 10.59
CA ASP A 182 -7.35 -13.99 11.16
C ASP A 182 -8.25 -14.61 10.09
N ASP A 183 -8.27 -14.02 8.90
CA ASP A 183 -9.01 -14.51 7.75
C ASP A 183 -8.48 -15.89 7.32
N ALA A 184 -7.16 -16.05 7.16
CA ALA A 184 -6.53 -17.32 6.79
C ALA A 184 -6.80 -18.45 7.81
N VAL A 185 -6.81 -18.14 9.11
CA VAL A 185 -7.17 -19.12 10.16
C VAL A 185 -8.65 -19.50 10.04
N SER A 186 -9.54 -18.51 9.89
CA SER A 186 -10.98 -18.74 9.72
C SER A 186 -11.28 -19.59 8.49
N ASP A 187 -10.65 -19.25 7.36
CA ASP A 187 -10.82 -19.95 6.09
C ASP A 187 -10.31 -21.39 6.17
N MET A 188 -9.17 -21.62 6.83
CA MET A 188 -8.65 -22.97 7.06
C MET A 188 -9.49 -23.78 8.05
N GLU A 189 -10.14 -23.15 9.03
CA GLU A 189 -11.10 -23.81 9.92
C GLU A 189 -12.34 -24.28 9.17
N ALA A 190 -12.92 -23.40 8.34
CA ALA A 190 -14.05 -23.71 7.48
C ALA A 190 -13.71 -24.80 6.45
N TRP A 191 -12.55 -24.69 5.80
CA TRP A 191 -12.07 -25.68 4.82
C TRP A 191 -11.91 -27.07 5.43
N LYS A 192 -11.35 -27.14 6.66
CA LYS A 192 -11.19 -28.40 7.42
C LYS A 192 -12.54 -29.04 7.76
N GLU A 193 -13.58 -28.23 7.99
CA GLU A 193 -14.93 -28.68 8.32
C GLU A 193 -15.75 -29.10 7.09
N GLY A 194 -15.18 -28.91 5.89
CA GLY A 194 -15.83 -29.25 4.62
C GLY A 194 -16.87 -28.22 4.19
N GLU A 195 -16.81 -27.00 4.74
CA GLU A 195 -17.60 -25.88 4.25
C GLU A 195 -16.99 -25.44 2.91
N SER A 196 -17.77 -25.52 1.83
CA SER A 196 -17.34 -24.97 0.55
C SER A 196 -17.28 -23.45 0.70
N SER A 197 -16.09 -22.88 0.66
CA SER A 197 -15.91 -21.43 0.65
C SER A 197 -16.59 -20.88 -0.62
N ASN A 198 -17.76 -20.25 -0.46
CA ASN A 198 -18.61 -19.77 -1.56
C ASN A 198 -18.05 -18.50 -2.23
N TRP A 199 -16.75 -18.49 -2.55
CA TRP A 199 -16.07 -17.40 -3.25
C TRP A 199 -16.42 -17.36 -4.74
N ASP A 200 -16.85 -18.49 -5.32
CA ASP A 200 -17.27 -18.59 -6.73
C ASP A 200 -18.62 -17.94 -7.05
N SER A 201 -19.35 -17.43 -6.04
CA SER A 201 -20.65 -16.79 -6.25
C SER A 201 -20.58 -15.25 -6.39
N PHE A 202 -19.39 -14.67 -6.52
CA PHE A 202 -19.21 -13.21 -6.74
C PHE A 202 -18.89 -12.82 -8.19
N GLY A 203 -19.37 -13.62 -9.17
CA GLY A 203 -18.97 -13.48 -10.58
C GLY A 203 -20.08 -13.54 -11.64
N SER A 204 -21.36 -13.34 -11.29
CA SER A 204 -22.42 -13.31 -12.31
C SER A 204 -23.52 -12.27 -12.01
N GLU A 205 -23.15 -10.99 -12.00
CA GLU A 205 -24.11 -9.94 -12.39
C GLU A 205 -24.13 -9.87 -13.92
N SER A 206 -25.04 -10.63 -14.52
CA SER A 206 -25.56 -10.34 -15.86
C SER A 206 -27.06 -10.61 -15.79
N GLU A 207 -27.80 -9.52 -15.66
CA GLU A 207 -29.25 -9.46 -15.76
C GLU A 207 -29.69 -10.09 -17.08
N GLU A 208 -30.53 -11.12 -17.01
CA GLU A 208 -31.68 -11.29 -17.90
C GLU A 208 -32.67 -12.27 -17.24
N GLU A 209 -33.84 -11.74 -16.92
CA GLU A 209 -35.01 -12.47 -16.41
C GLU A 209 -35.48 -13.48 -17.46
N GLU A 210 -35.64 -14.75 -17.08
CA GLU A 210 -36.80 -15.57 -17.48
C GLU A 210 -36.85 -16.88 -16.66
N GLU A 211 -38.05 -17.18 -16.16
CA GLU A 211 -38.43 -18.26 -15.24
C GLU A 211 -37.98 -19.66 -15.70
N LYS A 212 -37.20 -20.38 -14.87
CA LYS A 212 -37.30 -21.85 -14.71
C LYS A 212 -36.95 -22.32 -13.30
N GLU A 213 -37.71 -23.31 -12.87
CA GLU A 213 -37.69 -24.04 -11.61
C GLU A 213 -36.33 -24.68 -11.26
N GLU A 214 -36.16 -24.89 -9.96
CA GLU A 214 -35.30 -25.91 -9.34
C GLU A 214 -33.79 -25.84 -9.59
N GLU A 215 -33.07 -25.21 -8.65
CA GLU A 215 -32.09 -25.92 -7.82
C GLU A 215 -31.75 -25.03 -6.63
N LYS A 216 -32.18 -25.44 -5.43
CA LYS A 216 -31.48 -25.02 -4.22
C LYS A 216 -30.05 -25.51 -4.40
N GLY A 217 -29.11 -24.61 -4.64
CA GLY A 217 -27.69 -24.91 -4.65
C GLY A 217 -27.37 -25.68 -3.37
N ASN A 218 -27.24 -26.99 -3.49
CA ASN A 218 -26.61 -27.81 -2.49
C ASN A 218 -25.19 -27.26 -2.42
N ALA A 219 -24.87 -26.53 -1.35
CA ALA A 219 -23.48 -26.39 -0.95
C ALA A 219 -22.97 -27.82 -0.80
N THR A 220 -22.20 -28.28 -1.78
CA THR A 220 -21.63 -29.62 -1.77
C THR A 220 -20.63 -29.60 -0.63
N ILE A 221 -21.01 -30.18 0.51
CA ILE A 221 -20.07 -30.46 1.61
C ILE A 221 -19.10 -31.49 1.04
N GLU A 222 -17.96 -31.03 0.53
CA GLU A 222 -16.87 -31.92 0.17
C GLU A 222 -16.28 -32.48 1.47
N SER A 223 -16.51 -33.76 1.71
CA SER A 223 -15.92 -34.43 2.87
C SER A 223 -14.41 -34.52 2.68
N ARG A 224 -13.64 -33.78 3.48
CA ARG A 224 -12.17 -33.89 3.53
C ARG A 224 -11.76 -35.28 4.01
N THR A 225 -10.70 -35.82 3.41
CA THR A 225 -10.11 -37.08 3.87
C THR A 225 -9.56 -36.91 5.29
N GLN A 226 -9.40 -38.02 6.01
CA GLN A 226 -8.80 -37.98 7.34
C GLN A 226 -7.37 -37.38 7.31
N GLU A 227 -6.60 -37.69 6.26
CA GLU A 227 -5.24 -37.15 6.08
C GLU A 227 -5.26 -35.63 5.86
N GLN A 228 -6.15 -35.12 5.01
CA GLN A 228 -6.35 -33.68 4.80
C GLN A 228 -6.80 -32.97 6.09
N ALA A 229 -7.72 -33.56 6.85
CA ALA A 229 -8.19 -32.98 8.11
C ALA A 229 -7.09 -32.95 9.18
N GLU A 230 -6.27 -34.00 9.28
CA GLU A 230 -5.11 -34.04 10.17
C GLU A 230 -4.03 -33.03 9.77
N PHE A 231 -3.80 -32.88 8.46
CA PHE A 231 -2.88 -31.89 7.91
C PHE A 231 -3.35 -30.46 8.20
N ALA A 232 -4.60 -30.11 7.86
CA ALA A 232 -5.17 -28.80 8.15
C ALA A 232 -5.11 -28.46 9.64
N LYS A 233 -5.32 -29.45 10.51
CA LYS A 233 -5.18 -29.25 11.96
C LYS A 233 -3.75 -28.87 12.37
N ARG A 234 -2.72 -29.44 11.74
CA ARG A 234 -1.31 -29.07 12.00
C ARG A 234 -1.02 -27.67 11.47
N LEU A 235 -1.45 -27.36 10.25
CA LEU A 235 -1.29 -26.04 9.67
C LEU A 235 -1.99 -24.96 10.51
N LEU A 236 -3.22 -25.21 10.97
CA LEU A 236 -3.94 -24.30 11.88
C LEU A 236 -3.18 -24.06 13.19
N GLN A 237 -2.51 -25.07 13.75
CA GLN A 237 -1.66 -24.88 14.94
C GLN A 237 -0.48 -23.96 14.64
N GLN A 238 0.14 -24.11 13.47
CA GLN A 238 1.27 -23.29 13.02
C GLN A 238 0.84 -21.84 12.71
N LEU A 239 -0.28 -21.66 12.00
CA LEU A 239 -0.88 -20.34 11.74
C LEU A 239 -1.21 -19.62 13.06
N ASN A 240 -1.82 -20.31 14.03
CA ASN A 240 -2.11 -19.73 15.34
C ASN A 240 -0.83 -19.36 16.12
N ALA A 241 0.20 -20.21 16.07
CA ALA A 241 1.49 -19.90 16.69
C ALA A 241 2.18 -18.70 16.03
N CYS A 242 2.07 -18.56 14.70
CA CYS A 242 2.54 -17.40 13.95
C CYS A 242 1.74 -16.13 14.29
N LYS A 243 0.41 -16.21 14.36
CA LYS A 243 -0.45 -15.11 14.83
C LYS A 243 -0.04 -14.63 16.23
N ILE A 244 0.24 -15.55 17.16
CA ILE A 244 0.74 -15.20 18.49
C ILE A 244 2.10 -14.47 18.40
N LEU A 245 3.00 -14.90 17.50
CA LEU A 245 4.25 -14.19 17.22
C LEU A 245 3.96 -12.75 16.77
N PHE A 246 3.11 -12.56 15.76
CA PHE A 246 2.77 -11.23 15.25
C PHE A 246 2.19 -10.31 16.33
N LEU A 247 1.25 -10.80 17.15
CA LEU A 247 0.66 -10.04 18.25
C LEU A 247 1.70 -9.67 19.32
N SER A 248 2.64 -10.57 19.59
CA SER A 248 3.73 -10.37 20.54
C SER A 248 4.71 -9.30 20.05
N ILE A 249 5.09 -9.33 18.76
CA ILE A 249 5.97 -8.35 18.14
C ILE A 249 5.34 -6.96 18.18
N LYS A 250 4.07 -6.84 17.78
CA LYS A 250 3.33 -5.56 17.86
C LYS A 250 3.39 -4.95 19.25
N LYS A 251 3.25 -5.78 20.29
CA LYS A 251 3.20 -5.33 21.68
C LYS A 251 4.56 -5.00 22.28
N HIS A 252 5.62 -5.74 21.91
CA HIS A 252 6.89 -5.73 22.63
C HIS A 252 8.11 -5.32 21.80
N ARG A 253 7.98 -5.21 20.48
CA ARG A 253 9.10 -5.05 19.55
C ARG A 253 8.93 -3.94 18.52
N LEU A 254 7.85 -3.18 18.59
CA LEU A 254 7.63 -1.96 17.80
C LEU A 254 7.68 -0.68 18.66
N PRO A 255 8.79 -0.38 19.38
CA PRO A 255 8.91 0.85 20.16
C PRO A 255 9.14 2.07 19.25
N LYS A 256 8.74 3.25 19.73
CA LYS A 256 9.02 4.54 19.06
C LYS A 256 10.51 4.85 18.85
N THR A 257 11.38 4.17 19.59
CA THR A 257 12.83 4.31 19.54
C THR A 257 13.51 3.30 18.62
N ALA A 258 12.74 2.47 17.90
CA ALA A 258 13.27 1.49 16.96
C ALA A 258 14.13 2.16 15.88
N SER A 259 15.28 1.55 15.56
CA SER A 259 16.15 2.03 14.50
C SER A 259 15.52 1.78 13.12
N TYR A 260 15.84 2.61 12.12
CA TYR A 260 15.34 2.40 10.76
C TYR A 260 15.79 1.07 10.15
N SER A 261 17.04 0.65 10.43
CA SER A 261 17.56 -0.64 9.97
C SER A 261 16.79 -1.82 10.56
N TYR A 262 16.41 -1.74 11.84
CA TYR A 262 15.58 -2.75 12.47
C TYR A 262 14.18 -2.79 11.85
N LEU A 263 13.54 -1.63 11.67
CA LEU A 263 12.21 -1.55 11.06
C LEU A 263 12.22 -2.07 9.62
N ASP A 264 13.27 -1.76 8.84
CA ASP A 264 13.46 -2.27 7.48
C ASP A 264 13.54 -3.81 7.48
N GLY A 265 14.43 -4.40 8.29
CA GLY A 265 14.58 -5.85 8.36
C GLY A 265 13.33 -6.56 8.91
N LEU A 266 12.67 -5.96 9.89
CA LEU A 266 11.43 -6.49 10.46
C LEU A 266 10.31 -6.47 9.41
N TYR A 267 10.14 -5.38 8.66
CA TYR A 267 9.13 -5.26 7.62
C TYR A 267 9.35 -6.25 6.47
N GLU A 268 10.61 -6.45 6.04
CA GLU A 268 10.94 -7.42 4.99
C GLU A 268 10.59 -8.84 5.41
N ASN A 269 10.96 -9.25 6.64
CA ASN A 269 10.62 -10.58 7.15
C ASN A 269 9.12 -10.72 7.40
N MET A 270 8.46 -9.68 7.88
CA MET A 270 7.00 -9.66 8.08
C MET A 270 6.26 -9.89 6.75
N LYS A 271 6.68 -9.21 5.67
CA LYS A 271 6.10 -9.40 4.34
C LYS A 271 6.34 -10.80 3.80
N ARG A 272 7.57 -11.29 3.90
CA ARG A 272 7.93 -12.64 3.45
C ARG A 272 7.10 -13.70 4.16
N THR A 273 6.88 -13.54 5.47
CA THR A 273 6.02 -14.45 6.23
C THR A 273 4.55 -14.35 5.80
N SER A 274 4.05 -13.15 5.53
CA SER A 274 2.68 -12.96 5.03
C SER A 274 2.47 -13.64 3.68
N GLU A 275 3.40 -13.46 2.75
CA GLU A 275 3.35 -14.07 1.41
C GLU A 275 3.41 -15.60 1.50
N ALA A 276 4.30 -16.14 2.33
CA ALA A 276 4.38 -17.60 2.54
C ALA A 276 3.12 -18.19 3.18
N ILE A 277 2.40 -17.41 4.00
CA ILE A 277 1.12 -17.84 4.59
C ILE A 277 0.02 -17.88 3.54
N ASP A 278 -0.09 -16.85 2.70
CA ASP A 278 -1.06 -16.83 1.59
C ASP A 278 -0.85 -18.05 0.68
N GLU A 279 0.41 -18.27 0.30
CA GLU A 279 0.79 -19.35 -0.62
C GLU A 279 0.50 -20.73 -0.01
N VAL A 280 0.96 -21.01 1.22
CA VAL A 280 0.73 -22.33 1.83
C VAL A 280 -0.74 -22.62 2.07
N VAL A 281 -1.55 -21.60 2.42
CA VAL A 281 -3.00 -21.76 2.56
C VAL A 281 -3.65 -22.06 1.21
N GLY A 282 -3.28 -21.31 0.16
CA GLY A 282 -3.76 -21.54 -1.20
C GLY A 282 -3.42 -22.94 -1.71
N GLN A 283 -2.15 -23.37 -1.60
CA GLN A 283 -1.71 -24.70 -2.04
C GLN A 283 -2.46 -25.84 -1.34
N VAL A 284 -2.80 -25.67 -0.06
CA VAL A 284 -3.55 -26.67 0.71
C VAL A 284 -5.00 -26.71 0.31
N GLN A 285 -5.62 -25.56 0.05
CA GLN A 285 -7.01 -25.50 -0.41
C GLN A 285 -7.19 -26.07 -1.81
N GLU A 286 -6.18 -25.93 -2.67
CA GLU A 286 -6.15 -26.42 -4.05
C GLU A 286 -5.70 -27.89 -4.18
N ASP A 287 -5.37 -28.57 -3.07
CA ASP A 287 -4.81 -29.94 -3.05
C ASP A 287 -3.59 -30.09 -4.00
N SER A 288 -2.67 -29.13 -3.95
CA SER A 288 -1.49 -29.07 -4.82
C SER A 288 -0.36 -30.00 -4.38
N ASP A 289 0.47 -30.41 -5.34
CA ASP A 289 1.66 -31.24 -5.10
C ASP A 289 2.83 -30.45 -4.46
N ASN A 290 2.78 -29.10 -4.42
CA ASN A 290 3.89 -28.26 -3.95
C ASN A 290 3.83 -27.85 -2.47
N ILE A 291 2.99 -28.50 -1.66
CA ILE A 291 2.73 -28.09 -0.28
C ILE A 291 3.99 -28.15 0.61
N GLU A 292 4.89 -29.12 0.39
CA GLU A 292 6.09 -29.30 1.22
C GLU A 292 7.06 -28.11 1.12
N ASP A 293 7.34 -27.63 -0.09
CA ASP A 293 8.25 -26.50 -0.32
C ASP A 293 7.68 -25.21 0.29
N GLU A 294 6.37 -24.99 0.17
CA GLU A 294 5.71 -23.80 0.73
C GLU A 294 5.61 -23.83 2.26
N LEU A 295 5.43 -25.02 2.85
CA LEU A 295 5.54 -25.21 4.30
C LEU A 295 6.93 -24.86 4.81
N ASP A 296 7.99 -25.28 4.11
CA ASP A 296 9.36 -24.96 4.47
C ASP A 296 9.64 -23.46 4.38
N LEU A 297 9.11 -22.77 3.36
CA LEU A 297 9.18 -21.32 3.22
C LEU A 297 8.43 -20.60 4.35
N PHE A 298 7.23 -21.06 4.70
CA PHE A 298 6.48 -20.53 5.84
C PHE A 298 7.23 -20.73 7.15
N ALA A 299 7.73 -21.95 7.41
CA ALA A 299 8.49 -22.28 8.61
C ALA A 299 9.76 -21.43 8.75
N CYS A 300 10.51 -21.28 7.65
CA CYS A 300 11.75 -20.49 7.62
C CYS A 300 11.49 -19.01 7.79
N SER A 301 10.51 -18.44 7.09
CA SER A 301 10.21 -17.00 7.17
C SER A 301 9.74 -16.59 8.57
N ALA A 302 8.86 -17.37 9.21
CA ALA A 302 8.41 -17.12 10.58
C ALA A 302 9.58 -17.18 11.59
N LYS A 303 10.54 -18.07 11.34
CA LYS A 303 11.77 -18.19 12.14
C LYS A 303 12.66 -16.94 11.99
N GLU A 304 12.91 -16.51 10.76
CA GLU A 304 13.68 -15.29 10.45
C GLU A 304 13.04 -14.04 11.09
N LEU A 305 11.70 -13.96 11.06
CA LEU A 305 10.94 -12.89 11.70
C LEU A 305 11.16 -12.85 13.23
N ALA A 306 11.05 -14.01 13.90
CA ALA A 306 11.31 -14.11 15.33
C ALA A 306 12.78 -13.81 15.69
N GLN A 307 13.73 -14.26 14.87
CA GLN A 307 15.17 -13.98 15.06
C GLN A 307 15.49 -12.49 14.95
N THR A 308 14.84 -11.76 14.05
CA THR A 308 14.97 -10.31 13.93
C THR A 308 14.60 -9.60 15.24
N CYS A 309 13.62 -10.13 15.98
CA CYS A 309 13.19 -9.59 17.25
C CYS A 309 14.15 -9.85 18.42
N ILE A 310 15.15 -10.71 18.22
CA ILE A 310 16.19 -11.04 19.20
C ILE A 310 17.44 -10.20 18.98
N SER A 311 17.86 -10.00 17.73
CA SER A 311 19.14 -9.38 17.38
C SER A 311 19.26 -7.90 17.76
N GLU A 312 18.16 -7.13 17.75
CA GLU A 312 18.18 -5.70 18.10
C GLU A 312 17.98 -5.45 19.61
N PHE A 313 17.34 -6.39 20.31
CA PHE A 313 16.94 -6.24 21.71
C PHE A 313 17.74 -7.19 22.60
N ASP A 314 19.03 -6.88 22.74
CA ASP A 314 19.97 -7.65 23.56
C ASP A 314 19.44 -7.85 24.99
N SER A 315 19.08 -9.09 25.31
CA SER A 315 18.72 -9.59 26.64
C SER A 315 17.69 -8.78 27.41
N ASP A 316 16.73 -8.13 26.73
CA ASP A 316 15.60 -7.52 27.43
C ASP A 316 14.77 -8.59 28.15
N SER A 317 13.90 -8.17 29.08
CA SER A 317 13.11 -9.10 29.89
C SER A 317 12.14 -9.98 29.07
N PHE A 318 11.93 -9.65 27.80
CA PHE A 318 11.00 -10.32 26.91
C PHE A 318 11.69 -11.16 25.81
N THR A 319 12.98 -10.96 25.56
CA THR A 319 13.79 -11.78 24.63
C THR A 319 13.73 -13.28 24.94
N PRO A 320 13.71 -13.74 26.21
CA PRO A 320 13.51 -15.15 26.53
C PRO A 320 12.20 -15.75 25.98
N TRP A 321 11.15 -14.93 25.80
CA TRP A 321 9.90 -15.39 25.20
C TRP A 321 10.08 -15.76 23.73
N TYR A 322 10.81 -14.95 22.95
CA TYR A 322 11.09 -15.23 21.54
C TYR A 322 11.98 -16.46 21.35
N ILE A 323 12.98 -16.63 22.23
CA ILE A 323 13.83 -17.82 22.23
C ILE A 323 12.98 -19.07 22.48
N LYS A 324 12.11 -19.04 23.50
CA LYS A 324 11.21 -20.16 23.79
C LYS A 324 10.19 -20.40 22.67
N TRP A 325 9.70 -19.34 22.02
CA TRP A 325 8.82 -19.46 20.86
C TRP A 325 9.53 -20.19 19.72
N LEU A 326 10.79 -19.83 19.41
CA LEU A 326 11.61 -20.51 18.40
C LEU A 326 11.85 -21.99 18.72
N GLU A 327 12.16 -22.32 19.98
CA GLU A 327 12.34 -23.71 20.43
C GLU A 327 11.06 -24.54 20.23
N ASN A 328 9.90 -23.96 20.55
CA ASN A 328 8.61 -24.62 20.35
C ASN A 328 8.24 -24.71 18.86
N TRP A 329 8.55 -23.68 18.07
CA TRP A 329 8.34 -23.66 16.63
C TRP A 329 9.11 -24.79 15.97
N ASP A 330 10.41 -24.91 16.24
CA ASP A 330 11.27 -25.99 15.70
C ASP A 330 10.82 -27.40 16.14
N GLN A 331 10.10 -27.52 17.27
CA GLN A 331 9.51 -28.80 17.68
C GLN A 331 8.18 -29.10 16.97
N SER A 332 7.43 -28.08 16.56
CA SER A 332 6.14 -28.25 15.88
C SER A 332 6.25 -28.75 14.43
N TRP A 333 7.45 -28.72 13.87
CA TRP A 333 7.78 -29.16 12.51
C TRP A 333 8.50 -30.52 12.45
N LYS A 334 8.68 -31.20 13.59
CA LYS A 334 9.29 -32.55 13.68
C LYS A 334 8.24 -33.64 13.80
#